data_AF-A0A522DV70-F1
#
_entry.id   AF-A0A522DV70-F1
#
_cell.length_a   1.000
_cell.length_b   1.000
_cell.length_c   1.000
_cell.angle_alpha   90.00
_cell.angle_beta   90.00
_cell.angle_gamma   90.00
#
_symmetry.space_group_name_H-M   'P 1'
#
loop_
_entity.id
_entity.type
_entity.pdbx_description
1 polymer ?
#
loop_
_entity_poly.entity_id
_entity_poly.type
_entity_poly.pdbx_seq_one_letter_code
_entity_poly.pdbx_strand_id
1 'polypeptide(L)'
;MSFTFSATTGWRNSALTRIVGSAASWFLFSLSFCLFALSVWVVMTLGGSCATGGPYEIAVQCPENVTDFLPWSIFGGLIAVGLSGFLAQGFGMPLAPWAWTILFCGLGGLFLVAFFASGDVTALLLGLMFEVMGLIPLVLELRGSPQRVFLGQRAADGTQFFEGERARRTLMSPSRPNPEGAVTPSIANWAMSIGIAVVCSGAGYYLARAWFGI
;
A
#
# COMPACT_ATOMS: atom_id res chain seq x y z
N MET A 1 -39.20 10.74 -24.37
CA MET A 1 -37.99 9.95 -24.04
C MET A 1 -36.79 10.73 -24.54
N SER A 2 -36.19 11.53 -23.66
CA SER A 2 -35.02 12.34 -24.01
C SER A 2 -33.78 11.57 -23.56
N PHE A 3 -33.07 10.98 -24.53
CA PHE A 3 -31.74 10.42 -24.31
C PHE A 3 -30.74 11.56 -24.24
N THR A 4 -30.49 12.08 -23.03
CA THR A 4 -29.34 12.95 -22.75
C THR A 4 -28.09 12.08 -22.61
N PHE A 5 -27.44 11.77 -23.73
CA PHE A 5 -26.03 11.39 -23.73
C PHE A 5 -25.23 12.65 -23.35
N SER A 6 -24.73 12.70 -22.10
CA SER A 6 -23.99 13.84 -21.58
C SER A 6 -22.57 13.44 -21.20
N ALA A 7 -21.63 14.26 -21.70
CA ALA A 7 -20.20 14.33 -21.42
C ALA A 7 -19.34 13.15 -21.90
N THR A 8 -18.47 13.45 -22.86
CA THR A 8 -17.26 12.72 -23.21
C THR A 8 -16.63 12.06 -21.97
N THR A 9 -16.76 10.73 -21.87
CA THR A 9 -16.02 9.92 -20.90
C THR A 9 -14.54 10.05 -21.22
N GLY A 10 -13.87 11.02 -20.58
CA GLY A 10 -12.42 11.13 -20.61
C GLY A 10 -11.84 9.78 -20.19
N TRP A 11 -10.83 9.30 -20.91
CA TRP A 11 -10.22 7.97 -20.72
C TRP A 11 -9.97 7.64 -19.24
N ARG A 12 -9.58 8.65 -18.45
CA ARG A 12 -9.33 8.58 -17.00
C ARG A 12 -10.53 8.14 -16.16
N ASN A 13 -11.75 8.47 -16.57
CA ASN A 13 -12.98 8.15 -15.84
C ASN A 13 -13.59 6.81 -16.26
N SER A 14 -12.91 6.06 -17.14
CA SER A 14 -13.37 4.74 -17.55
C SER A 14 -13.20 3.73 -16.41
N ALA A 15 -14.10 2.74 -16.36
CA ALA A 15 -14.00 1.63 -15.41
C ALA A 15 -12.69 0.86 -15.54
N LEU A 16 -12.21 0.72 -16.78
CA LEU A 16 -10.95 0.06 -17.07
C LEU A 16 -9.77 0.78 -16.42
N THR A 17 -9.68 2.10 -16.52
CA THR A 17 -8.58 2.87 -15.91
C THR A 17 -8.55 2.71 -14.40
N ARG A 18 -9.71 2.62 -13.73
CA ARG A 18 -9.78 2.42 -12.28
C ARG A 18 -9.32 1.03 -11.87
N ILE A 19 -9.77 0.00 -12.59
CA ILE A 19 -9.37 -1.39 -12.35
C ILE A 19 -7.86 -1.54 -12.57
N VAL A 20 -7.35 -1.06 -13.70
CA VAL A 20 -5.90 -1.10 -14.02
C VAL A 20 -5.11 -0.27 -13.02
N GLY A 21 -5.58 0.91 -12.63
CA GLY A 21 -4.95 1.74 -11.61
C GLY A 21 -4.84 1.05 -10.26
N SER A 22 -5.91 0.38 -9.82
CA SER A 22 -5.91 -0.42 -8.59
C SER A 22 -4.95 -1.61 -8.69
N ALA A 23 -5.00 -2.36 -9.78
CA ALA A 23 -4.13 -3.52 -9.99
C ALA A 23 -2.64 -3.13 -10.04
N ALA A 24 -2.30 -2.13 -10.85
CA ALA A 24 -0.93 -1.65 -11.01
C ALA A 24 -0.38 -1.07 -9.70
N SER A 25 -1.19 -0.32 -8.94
CA SER A 25 -0.75 0.24 -7.66
C SER A 25 -0.50 -0.84 -6.60
N TRP A 26 -1.39 -1.82 -6.44
CA TRP A 26 -1.16 -2.92 -5.49
C TRP A 26 0.03 -3.80 -5.87
N PHE A 27 0.19 -4.10 -7.15
CA PHE A 27 1.34 -4.84 -7.66
C PHE A 27 2.64 -4.11 -7.38
N LEU A 28 2.75 -2.84 -7.81
CA LEU A 28 3.96 -2.06 -7.68
C LEU A 28 4.30 -1.82 -6.20
N PHE A 29 3.31 -1.47 -5.36
CA PHE A 29 3.54 -1.28 -3.94
C PHE A 29 4.05 -2.55 -3.27
N SER A 30 3.42 -3.70 -3.52
CA SER A 30 3.85 -4.97 -2.93
C SER A 30 5.24 -5.38 -3.40
N LEU A 31 5.53 -5.23 -4.69
CA LEU A 31 6.86 -5.48 -5.25
C LEU A 31 7.91 -4.60 -4.57
N SER A 32 7.68 -3.29 -4.53
CA SER A 32 8.58 -2.33 -3.90
C SER A 32 8.79 -2.62 -2.41
N PHE A 33 7.71 -2.84 -1.65
CA PHE A 33 7.80 -3.14 -0.23
C PHE A 33 8.53 -4.45 0.05
N CYS A 34 8.30 -5.49 -0.75
CA CYS A 34 9.02 -6.76 -0.62
C CYS A 34 10.51 -6.62 -0.95
N LEU A 35 10.86 -5.91 -2.03
CA LEU A 35 12.26 -5.62 -2.37
C LEU A 35 12.95 -4.84 -1.25
N PHE A 36 12.26 -3.84 -0.68
CA PHE A 36 12.76 -3.09 0.48
C PHE A 36 13.00 -4.00 1.69
N ALA A 37 12.01 -4.82 2.06
CA ALA A 37 12.11 -5.73 3.20
C ALA A 37 13.23 -6.76 3.03
N LEU A 38 13.40 -7.33 1.82
CA LEU A 38 14.48 -8.25 1.50
C LEU A 38 15.85 -7.57 1.58
N SER A 39 15.99 -6.35 1.05
CA SER A 39 17.23 -5.56 1.17
C SER A 39 17.60 -5.30 2.64
N VAL A 40 16.63 -4.88 3.46
CA VAL A 40 16.85 -4.66 4.90
C VAL A 40 17.27 -5.96 5.59
N TRP A 41 16.61 -7.08 5.25
CA TRP A 41 16.95 -8.37 5.83
C TRP A 41 18.38 -8.79 5.50
N VAL A 42 18.82 -8.60 4.25
CA VAL A 42 20.23 -8.83 3.86
C VAL A 42 21.18 -7.97 4.69
N VAL A 43 20.91 -6.67 4.84
CA VAL A 43 21.75 -5.77 5.66
C VAL A 43 21.81 -6.24 7.12
N MET A 44 20.68 -6.67 7.69
CA MET A 44 20.66 -7.22 9.05
C MET A 44 21.52 -8.47 9.18
N THR A 45 21.49 -9.38 8.19
CA THR A 45 22.35 -10.58 8.19
C THR A 45 23.84 -10.27 8.03
N LEU A 46 24.19 -9.14 7.42
CA LEU A 46 25.58 -8.67 7.25
C LEU A 46 26.13 -7.94 8.48
N GLY A 47 25.35 -7.78 9.55
CA GLY A 47 25.77 -7.09 10.77
C GLY A 47 25.26 -5.65 10.89
N GLY A 48 24.27 -5.26 10.10
CA GLY A 48 23.48 -4.03 10.30
C GLY A 48 23.92 -2.82 9.48
N SER A 49 25.13 -2.80 8.91
CA SER A 49 25.57 -1.75 7.99
C SER A 49 26.51 -2.29 6.93
N CYS A 50 26.32 -1.87 5.68
CA CYS A 50 27.27 -2.07 4.60
C CYS A 50 27.38 -0.76 3.80
N ALA A 51 28.47 -0.60 3.05
CA ALA A 51 28.66 0.56 2.17
C ALA A 51 29.38 0.14 0.88
N THR A 52 29.31 0.99 -0.16
CA THR A 52 29.99 0.79 -1.43
C THR A 52 30.60 2.12 -1.91
N GLY A 53 31.84 2.09 -2.41
CA GLY A 53 32.41 3.20 -3.20
C GLY A 53 32.92 4.44 -2.44
N GLY A 54 33.32 4.32 -1.17
CA GLY A 54 33.89 5.44 -0.39
C GLY A 54 35.44 5.46 -0.37
N PRO A 55 36.07 6.63 -0.08
CA PRO A 55 37.51 6.75 0.16
C PRO A 55 37.98 6.20 1.52
N TYR A 56 37.04 5.70 2.33
CA TYR A 56 37.29 5.10 3.64
C TYR A 56 37.26 3.57 3.54
N GLU A 57 38.05 2.90 4.39
CA GLU A 57 38.05 1.44 4.54
C GLU A 57 36.63 0.93 4.86
N ILE A 58 36.02 0.24 3.90
CA ILE A 58 34.67 -0.32 4.02
C ILE A 58 34.78 -1.63 4.81
N ALA A 59 34.22 -1.65 6.02
CA ALA A 59 34.21 -2.85 6.86
C ALA A 59 33.45 -4.02 6.22
N VAL A 60 32.32 -3.75 5.54
CA VAL A 60 31.51 -4.75 4.82
C VAL A 60 30.96 -4.14 3.53
N GLN A 61 31.26 -4.75 2.39
CA GLN A 61 30.76 -4.33 1.08
C GLN A 61 29.28 -4.70 0.92
N CYS A 62 28.45 -3.78 0.42
CA CYS A 62 27.06 -4.12 0.09
C CYS A 62 27.00 -4.95 -1.20
N PRO A 63 26.18 -6.01 -1.26
CA PRO A 63 25.87 -6.64 -2.53
C PRO A 63 25.05 -5.70 -3.43
N GLU A 64 25.24 -5.81 -4.75
CA GLU A 64 24.70 -4.87 -5.74
C GLU A 64 23.17 -4.76 -5.72
N ASN A 65 22.48 -5.86 -5.42
CA ASN A 65 21.02 -5.87 -5.29
C ASN A 65 20.51 -4.95 -4.16
N VAL A 66 21.25 -4.83 -3.06
CA VAL A 66 20.87 -3.95 -1.94
C VAL A 66 21.04 -2.49 -2.34
N THR A 67 22.16 -2.14 -2.98
CA THR A 67 22.45 -0.75 -3.37
C THR A 67 21.46 -0.23 -4.39
N ASP A 68 20.96 -1.10 -5.28
CA ASP A 68 20.00 -0.71 -6.31
C ASP A 68 18.56 -0.73 -5.78
N PHE A 69 18.13 -1.82 -5.13
CA PHE A 69 16.73 -1.96 -4.77
C PHE A 69 16.31 -1.13 -3.56
N LEU A 70 17.21 -0.86 -2.61
CA LEU A 70 16.85 -0.10 -1.41
C LEU A 70 16.37 1.34 -1.71
N PRO A 71 17.06 2.17 -2.51
CA PRO A 71 16.54 3.49 -2.87
C PRO A 71 15.35 3.41 -3.82
N TRP A 72 15.41 2.55 -4.85
CA TRP A 72 14.37 2.49 -5.87
C TRP A 72 13.04 1.94 -5.36
N SER A 73 13.07 1.06 -4.35
CA SER A 73 11.85 0.56 -3.70
C SER A 73 11.06 1.66 -2.99
N ILE A 74 11.73 2.65 -2.37
CA ILE A 74 11.05 3.77 -1.73
C ILE A 74 10.29 4.60 -2.78
N PHE A 75 10.96 4.95 -3.89
CA PHE A 75 10.32 5.69 -4.98
C PHE A 75 9.20 4.89 -5.65
N GLY A 76 9.42 3.59 -5.88
CA GLY A 76 8.39 2.70 -6.43
C GLY A 76 7.14 2.63 -5.56
N GLY A 77 7.30 2.53 -4.24
CA GLY A 77 6.21 2.56 -3.27
C GLY A 77 5.43 3.89 -3.30
N LEU A 78 6.13 5.02 -3.35
CA LEU A 78 5.49 6.34 -3.46
C LEU A 78 4.73 6.52 -4.78
N ILE A 79 5.32 6.08 -5.90
CA ILE A 79 4.66 6.08 -7.20
C ILE A 79 3.40 5.23 -7.16
N ALA A 80 3.44 4.06 -6.51
CA ALA A 80 2.28 3.19 -6.37
C ALA A 80 1.11 3.87 -5.62
N VAL A 81 1.41 4.58 -4.52
CA VAL A 81 0.39 5.37 -3.79
C VAL A 81 -0.17 6.48 -4.68
N GLY A 82 0.68 7.18 -5.44
CA GLY A 82 0.26 8.20 -6.40
C GLY A 82 -0.65 7.64 -7.51
N LEU A 83 -0.30 6.47 -8.07
CA LEU A 83 -1.10 5.77 -9.07
C LEU A 83 -2.47 5.36 -8.52
N SER A 84 -2.52 4.88 -7.28
CA SER A 84 -3.79 4.56 -6.61
C SER A 84 -4.68 5.80 -6.49
N GLY A 85 -4.11 6.92 -6.02
CA GLY A 85 -4.86 8.18 -5.90
C GLY A 85 -5.35 8.72 -7.24
N PHE A 86 -4.50 8.70 -8.27
CA PHE A 86 -4.78 9.34 -9.56
C PHE A 86 -5.62 8.48 -10.52
N LEU A 87 -5.31 7.18 -10.64
CA LEU A 87 -5.96 6.27 -11.58
C LEU A 87 -7.09 5.46 -10.95
N ALA A 88 -6.91 4.91 -9.74
CA ALA A 88 -7.95 4.12 -9.09
C ALA A 88 -9.10 5.00 -8.57
N GLN A 89 -8.84 6.26 -8.22
CA GLN A 89 -9.85 7.25 -7.85
C GLN A 89 -10.81 6.79 -6.73
N GLY A 90 -10.34 5.95 -5.80
CA GLY A 90 -11.13 5.38 -4.72
C GLY A 90 -11.88 4.09 -5.06
N PHE A 91 -11.62 3.49 -6.21
CA PHE A 91 -12.03 2.11 -6.53
C PHE A 91 -11.07 1.10 -5.90
N GLY A 92 -11.63 0.01 -5.38
CA GLY A 92 -10.88 -1.09 -4.80
C GLY A 92 -10.35 -0.77 -3.40
N MET A 93 -9.65 -1.74 -2.82
CA MET A 93 -9.05 -1.63 -1.50
C MET A 93 -8.07 -0.44 -1.49
N PRO A 94 -8.34 0.64 -0.74
CA PRO A 94 -7.60 1.88 -0.86
C PRO A 94 -6.15 1.67 -0.42
N LEU A 95 -5.21 1.92 -1.33
CA LEU A 95 -3.80 1.65 -1.05
C LEU A 95 -3.24 2.57 0.03
N ALA A 96 -3.65 3.84 0.12
CA ALA A 96 -3.05 4.80 1.06
C ALA A 96 -3.08 4.37 2.55
N PRO A 97 -4.22 4.01 3.16
CA PRO A 97 -4.24 3.57 4.56
C PRO A 97 -3.49 2.26 4.78
N TRP A 98 -3.54 1.35 3.80
CA TRP A 98 -2.82 0.08 3.86
C TRP A 98 -1.32 0.25 3.67
N ALA A 99 -0.88 1.12 2.77
CA ALA A 99 0.51 1.41 2.51
C ALA A 99 1.18 2.00 3.76
N TRP A 100 0.49 2.92 4.44
CA TRP A 100 0.94 3.42 5.73
C TRP A 100 1.07 2.29 6.75
N THR A 101 0.01 1.51 6.95
CA THR A 101 0.02 0.41 7.92
C THR A 101 1.12 -0.61 7.63
N ILE A 102 1.21 -1.08 6.38
CA ILE A 102 2.19 -2.08 5.94
C ILE A 102 3.62 -1.55 6.11
N LEU A 103 3.86 -0.29 5.75
CA LEU A 103 5.18 0.32 5.90
C LEU A 103 5.60 0.41 7.37
N PHE A 104 4.75 1.00 8.22
CA PHE A 104 5.07 1.23 9.62
C PHE A 104 5.07 -0.06 10.45
N CYS A 105 4.06 -0.91 10.33
CA CYS A 105 4.04 -2.21 11.01
C CYS A 105 5.11 -3.16 10.44
N GLY A 106 5.37 -3.11 9.14
CA GLY A 106 6.44 -3.91 8.52
C GLY A 106 7.83 -3.54 9.05
N LEU A 107 8.14 -2.24 9.10
CA LEU A 107 9.37 -1.74 9.73
C LEU A 107 9.41 -2.04 11.23
N GLY A 108 8.30 -1.83 11.93
CA GLY A 108 8.16 -2.16 13.35
C GLY A 108 8.48 -3.62 13.65
N GLY A 109 7.90 -4.54 12.87
CA GLY A 109 8.19 -5.96 12.91
C GLY A 109 9.67 -6.30 12.70
N LEU A 110 10.34 -5.66 11.74
CA LEU A 110 11.79 -5.87 11.50
C LEU A 110 12.64 -5.43 12.71
N PHE A 111 12.32 -4.29 13.33
CA PHE A 111 12.98 -3.84 14.55
C PHE A 111 12.70 -4.77 15.75
N LEU A 112 11.48 -5.29 15.88
CA LEU A 112 11.15 -6.25 16.92
C LEU A 112 11.90 -7.57 16.72
N VAL A 113 12.04 -8.06 15.48
CA VAL A 113 12.90 -9.21 15.16
C VAL A 113 14.35 -8.94 15.57
N ALA A 114 14.89 -7.75 15.26
CA ALA A 114 16.23 -7.36 15.67
C ALA A 114 16.39 -7.40 17.21
N PHE A 115 15.42 -6.87 17.95
CA PHE A 115 15.42 -6.92 19.41
C PHE A 115 15.43 -8.36 19.94
N PHE A 116 14.57 -9.24 19.42
CA PHE A 116 14.55 -10.63 19.87
C PHE A 116 15.83 -11.40 19.53
N ALA A 117 16.55 -10.99 18.48
CA ALA A 117 17.82 -11.59 18.09
C ALA A 117 19.02 -11.08 18.91
N SER A 118 19.07 -9.79 19.27
CA SER A 118 20.25 -9.16 19.88
C SER A 118 20.06 -8.67 21.33
N GLY A 119 18.82 -8.51 21.79
CA GLY A 119 18.49 -7.86 23.06
C GLY A 119 18.60 -6.33 23.03
N ASP A 120 18.76 -5.70 21.85
CA ASP A 120 18.88 -4.24 21.74
C ASP A 120 17.59 -3.50 22.09
N VAL A 121 17.59 -2.83 23.25
CA VAL A 121 16.46 -2.03 23.75
C VAL A 121 16.08 -0.90 22.79
N THR A 122 17.03 -0.37 22.02
CA THR A 122 16.76 0.67 21.02
C THR A 122 15.85 0.12 19.93
N ALA A 123 16.14 -1.09 19.43
CA ALA A 123 15.30 -1.77 18.46
C ALA A 123 13.90 -2.06 19.02
N LEU A 124 13.76 -2.42 20.30
CA LEU A 124 12.44 -2.57 20.94
C LEU A 124 11.63 -1.26 20.93
N LEU A 125 12.26 -0.16 21.35
CA LEU A 125 11.60 1.15 21.42
C LEU A 125 11.16 1.63 20.03
N LEU A 126 12.03 1.51 19.04
CA LEU A 126 11.71 1.84 17.65
C LEU A 126 10.60 0.93 17.11
N GLY A 127 10.70 -0.38 17.33
CA GLY A 127 9.69 -1.34 16.91
C GLY A 127 8.29 -0.99 17.43
N LEU A 128 8.16 -0.76 18.74
CA LEU A 128 6.90 -0.36 19.36
C LEU A 128 6.38 0.99 18.85
N MET A 129 7.27 1.97 18.67
CA MET A 129 6.89 3.27 18.13
C MET A 129 6.31 3.15 16.72
N PHE A 130 6.97 2.39 15.84
CA PHE A 130 6.51 2.14 14.47
C PHE A 130 5.17 1.40 14.43
N GLU A 131 4.98 0.37 15.27
CA GLU A 131 3.69 -0.34 15.38
C GLU A 131 2.55 0.60 15.80
N VAL A 132 2.78 1.45 16.79
CA VAL A 132 1.78 2.44 17.24
C VAL A 132 1.45 3.43 16.11
N MET A 133 2.47 3.92 15.40
CA MET A 133 2.29 4.83 14.26
C MET A 133 1.55 4.19 13.08
N GLY A 134 1.73 2.89 12.85
CA GLY A 134 1.02 2.14 11.80
C GLY A 134 -0.43 1.83 12.17
N LEU A 135 -0.66 1.33 13.39
CA LEU A 135 -1.96 0.83 13.82
C LEU A 135 -2.95 1.93 14.20
N ILE A 136 -2.51 3.06 14.79
CA ILE A 136 -3.44 4.13 15.22
C ILE A 136 -4.26 4.66 14.02
N PRO A 137 -3.66 5.10 12.90
CA PRO A 137 -4.43 5.58 11.75
C PRO A 137 -5.37 4.51 11.19
N LEU A 138 -4.95 3.25 11.16
CA LEU A 138 -5.79 2.15 10.70
C LEU A 138 -7.03 1.98 11.59
N VAL A 139 -6.87 2.01 12.92
CA VAL A 139 -8.00 1.92 13.86
C VAL A 139 -8.95 3.10 13.68
N LEU A 140 -8.44 4.31 13.44
CA LEU A 140 -9.26 5.49 13.19
C LEU A 140 -10.04 5.39 11.88
N GLU A 141 -9.42 4.89 10.80
CA GLU A 141 -10.10 4.66 9.52
C GLU A 141 -11.16 3.54 9.62
N LEU A 142 -10.85 2.44 10.31
CA LEU A 142 -11.80 1.34 10.56
C LEU A 142 -13.02 1.80 11.38
N ARG A 143 -12.81 2.68 12.37
CA ARG A 143 -13.91 3.31 13.13
C ARG A 143 -14.75 4.26 12.25
N GLY A 144 -14.16 4.82 11.20
CA GLY A 144 -14.85 5.68 10.24
C GLY A 144 -15.77 4.89 9.32
N SER A 145 -15.25 3.84 8.67
CA SER A 145 -16.02 2.90 7.86
C SER A 145 -15.16 1.68 7.51
N PRO A 146 -15.47 0.46 8.01
CA PRO A 146 -14.72 -0.73 7.64
C PRO A 146 -14.89 -1.06 6.16
N GLN A 147 -16.06 -0.77 5.58
CA GLN A 147 -16.31 -0.92 4.16
C GLN A 147 -15.30 -0.11 3.33
N ARG A 148 -15.06 1.15 3.71
CA ARG A 148 -14.10 2.01 2.99
C ARG A 148 -12.70 1.41 2.96
N VAL A 149 -12.26 0.80 4.07
CA VAL A 149 -10.91 0.24 4.23
C VAL A 149 -10.67 -1.00 3.35
N PHE A 150 -11.71 -1.76 2.98
CA PHE A 150 -11.57 -3.00 2.21
C PHE A 150 -12.13 -2.92 0.78
N LEU A 151 -13.16 -2.13 0.57
CA LEU A 151 -13.85 -2.00 -0.72
C LEU A 151 -13.45 -0.72 -1.48
N GLY A 152 -13.03 0.31 -0.75
CA GLY A 152 -12.93 1.67 -1.27
C GLY A 152 -14.26 2.41 -1.22
N GLN A 153 -14.33 3.51 -1.95
CA GLN A 153 -15.48 4.43 -1.93
C GLN A 153 -16.34 4.35 -3.18
N ARG A 154 -15.80 3.86 -4.28
CA ARG A 154 -16.46 3.90 -5.58
C ARG A 154 -16.46 2.55 -6.26
N ALA A 155 -17.52 2.27 -7.00
CA ALA A 155 -17.55 1.19 -7.96
C ALA A 155 -16.69 1.53 -9.19
N ALA A 156 -16.46 0.51 -10.02
CA ALA A 156 -15.69 0.66 -11.24
C ALA A 156 -16.32 1.69 -12.20
N ASP A 157 -17.65 1.78 -12.23
CA ASP A 157 -18.39 2.67 -13.14
C ASP A 157 -18.33 4.16 -12.79
N GLY A 158 -17.91 4.53 -11.57
CA GLY A 158 -18.07 5.92 -11.13
C GLY A 158 -18.75 6.07 -9.79
N THR A 159 -19.76 5.24 -9.55
CA THR A 159 -20.77 5.45 -8.52
C THR A 159 -20.18 5.30 -7.13
N GLN A 160 -20.57 6.18 -6.21
CA GLN A 160 -20.09 6.12 -4.83
C GLN A 160 -20.93 5.12 -4.04
N PHE A 161 -20.26 4.33 -3.19
CA PHE A 161 -20.96 3.39 -2.33
C PHE A 161 -21.63 4.08 -1.15
N PHE A 162 -22.76 3.52 -0.74
CA PHE A 162 -23.34 3.79 0.57
C PHE A 162 -22.50 3.10 1.63
N GLU A 163 -21.93 3.87 2.55
CA GLU A 163 -20.99 3.42 3.59
C GLU A 163 -21.66 3.22 4.96
N GLY A 164 -22.98 3.44 5.06
CA GLY A 164 -23.75 3.34 6.30
C GLY A 164 -24.03 4.69 6.97
N GLU A 165 -25.08 4.76 7.80
CA GLU A 165 -25.56 6.00 8.42
C GLU A 165 -24.55 6.64 9.39
N ARG A 166 -23.67 5.82 9.97
CA ARG A 166 -22.65 6.26 10.93
C ARG A 166 -21.32 6.63 10.27
N ALA A 167 -21.21 6.51 8.94
CA ALA A 167 -19.97 6.77 8.22
C ALA A 167 -19.52 8.23 8.39
N ARG A 168 -18.24 8.42 8.70
CA ARG A 168 -17.64 9.75 8.91
C ARG A 168 -16.63 10.08 7.82
N ARG A 169 -16.38 11.38 7.63
CA ARG A 169 -15.22 11.83 6.87
C ARG A 169 -13.95 11.47 7.64
N THR A 170 -12.92 11.05 6.91
CA THR A 170 -11.62 10.73 7.48
C THR A 170 -10.54 11.53 6.78
N LEU A 171 -9.35 11.61 7.37
CA LEU A 171 -8.26 12.43 6.82
C LEU A 171 -7.82 11.91 5.44
N MET A 172 -7.82 10.60 5.25
CA MET A 172 -7.46 9.97 3.96
C MET A 172 -8.62 9.92 2.96
N SER A 173 -9.82 10.37 3.35
CA SER A 173 -10.99 10.42 2.48
C SER A 173 -11.85 11.66 2.78
N PRO A 174 -11.55 12.79 2.11
CA PRO A 174 -12.26 14.06 2.34
C PRO A 174 -13.66 14.10 1.69
N SER A 175 -14.00 13.11 0.87
CA SER A 175 -15.29 13.07 0.15
C SER A 175 -16.46 12.97 1.13
N ARG A 176 -17.61 13.58 0.77
CA ARG A 176 -18.83 13.48 1.57
C ARG A 176 -19.28 12.02 1.64
N PRO A 177 -19.46 11.43 2.85
CA PRO A 177 -20.06 10.11 2.96
C PRO A 177 -21.53 10.17 2.51
N ASN A 178 -21.98 9.11 1.83
CA ASN A 178 -23.36 8.92 1.37
C ASN A 178 -23.96 10.12 0.60
N PRO A 179 -23.40 10.50 -0.56
CA PRO A 179 -24.06 11.48 -1.43
C PRO A 179 -25.40 10.93 -1.95
N GLU A 180 -26.26 11.83 -2.43
CA GLU A 180 -27.49 11.43 -3.12
C GLU A 180 -27.14 10.56 -4.34
N GLY A 181 -27.82 9.41 -4.47
CA GLY A 181 -27.51 8.40 -5.50
C GLY A 181 -26.41 7.40 -5.13
N ALA A 182 -25.96 7.36 -3.87
CA ALA A 182 -25.06 6.32 -3.40
C ALA A 182 -25.70 4.93 -3.50
N VAL A 183 -24.93 3.95 -3.98
CA VAL A 183 -25.41 2.59 -4.22
C VAL A 183 -24.90 1.62 -3.15
N THR A 184 -25.71 0.65 -2.77
CA THR A 184 -25.26 -0.43 -1.87
C THR A 184 -24.27 -1.33 -2.59
N PRO A 185 -23.14 -1.69 -1.97
CA PRO A 185 -22.14 -2.52 -2.62
C PRO A 185 -22.66 -3.95 -2.83
N SER A 186 -22.46 -4.49 -4.04
CA SER A 186 -22.75 -5.89 -4.34
C SER A 186 -21.60 -6.81 -3.93
N ILE A 187 -21.87 -8.12 -3.83
CA ILE A 187 -20.84 -9.14 -3.59
C ILE A 187 -19.75 -9.10 -4.68
N ALA A 188 -20.12 -8.84 -5.93
CA ALA A 188 -19.17 -8.73 -7.03
C ALA A 188 -18.16 -7.59 -6.82
N ASN A 189 -18.59 -6.46 -6.25
CA ASN A 189 -17.69 -5.35 -5.95
C ASN A 189 -16.67 -5.73 -4.88
N TRP A 190 -17.10 -6.45 -3.84
CA TRP A 190 -16.22 -6.98 -2.80
C TRP A 190 -15.20 -7.99 -3.35
N ALA A 191 -15.69 -8.97 -4.11
CA ALA A 191 -14.85 -9.99 -4.71
C ALA A 191 -13.79 -9.36 -5.65
N MET A 192 -14.19 -8.36 -6.44
CA MET A 192 -13.27 -7.67 -7.35
C MET A 192 -12.24 -6.82 -6.59
N SER A 193 -12.67 -6.05 -5.58
CA SER A 193 -11.78 -5.21 -4.77
C SER A 193 -10.70 -6.03 -4.06
N ILE A 194 -11.13 -7.03 -3.30
CA ILE A 194 -10.23 -7.89 -2.52
C ILE A 194 -9.41 -8.78 -3.47
N GLY A 195 -10.05 -9.34 -4.50
CA GLY A 195 -9.39 -10.19 -5.48
C GLY A 195 -8.24 -9.50 -6.19
N ILE A 196 -8.42 -8.24 -6.63
CA ILE A 196 -7.34 -7.45 -7.24
C ILE A 196 -6.19 -7.25 -6.25
N ALA A 197 -6.48 -6.80 -5.03
CA ALA A 197 -5.44 -6.57 -4.03
C ALA A 197 -4.64 -7.86 -3.76
N VAL A 198 -5.32 -8.98 -3.49
CA VAL A 198 -4.67 -10.26 -3.18
C VAL A 198 -3.83 -10.77 -4.37
N VAL A 199 -4.40 -10.81 -5.58
CA VAL A 199 -3.70 -11.35 -6.75
C VAL A 199 -2.51 -10.48 -7.13
N CYS A 200 -2.68 -9.15 -7.16
CA CYS A 200 -1.61 -8.23 -7.54
C CYS A 200 -0.50 -8.15 -6.48
N SER A 201 -0.86 -8.16 -5.19
CA SER A 201 0.15 -8.25 -4.12
C SER A 201 0.90 -9.57 -4.16
N GLY A 202 0.21 -10.69 -4.36
CA GLY A 202 0.83 -11.99 -4.54
C GLY A 202 1.82 -12.01 -5.71
N ALA A 203 1.42 -11.48 -6.86
CA ALA A 203 2.30 -11.37 -8.03
C ALA A 203 3.53 -10.49 -7.75
N GLY A 204 3.36 -9.35 -7.08
CA GLY A 204 4.47 -8.48 -6.69
C GLY A 204 5.44 -9.16 -5.73
N TYR A 205 4.93 -9.90 -4.75
CA TYR A 205 5.73 -10.71 -3.81
C TYR A 205 6.54 -11.79 -4.53
N TYR A 206 5.91 -12.59 -5.41
CA TYR A 206 6.61 -13.65 -6.13
C TYR A 206 7.69 -13.09 -7.06
N LEU A 207 7.44 -11.97 -7.71
CA LEU A 207 8.45 -11.32 -8.56
C LEU A 207 9.61 -10.77 -7.73
N ALA A 208 9.35 -10.14 -6.57
CA ALA A 208 10.40 -9.67 -5.67
C ALA A 208 11.32 -10.82 -5.23
N ARG A 209 10.73 -11.96 -4.88
CA ARG A 209 11.46 -13.18 -4.50
C ARG A 209 12.29 -13.76 -5.63
N ALA A 210 11.71 -13.86 -6.82
CA ALA A 210 12.42 -14.31 -8.01
C ALA A 210 13.64 -13.40 -8.31
N TRP A 211 13.52 -12.09 -8.09
CA TRP A 211 14.64 -11.15 -8.27
C TRP A 211 15.76 -11.32 -7.24
N PHE A 212 15.43 -11.64 -5.99
CA PHE A 212 16.40 -11.93 -4.94
C PHE A 212 16.95 -13.36 -4.99
N GLY A 213 16.40 -14.23 -5.85
CA GLY A 213 16.83 -15.62 -6.00
C GLY A 213 16.46 -16.54 -4.83
N ILE A 214 15.38 -16.21 -4.10
CA ILE A 214 14.92 -16.94 -2.90
C ILE A 214 13.53 -17.53 -3.11
#